data_AF-A0A929AWX8-F1
#
_entry.id   AF-A0A929AWX8-F1
#
_cell.length_a   1.000
_cell.length_b   1.000
_cell.length_c   1.000
_cell.angle_alpha   90.00
_cell.angle_beta   90.00
_cell.angle_gamma   90.00
#
_symmetry.space_group_name_H-M   'P 1'
#
loop_
_entity.id
_entity.type
_entity.pdbx_description
1 polymer ?
#
loop_
_entity_poly.entity_id
_entity_poly.type
_entity_poly.pdbx_seq_one_letter_code
_entity_poly.pdbx_strand_id
1 'polypeptide(L)' 'MAFDSWFSALDNLKLIPTYDWVWLTRLKRNRLVNSDCTGNRRVDEVELSEAGTVVPLKGY' A
#
# COMPACT_ATOMS: atom_id res chain seq x y z
N MET A 1 -13.30 -6.55 2.94
CA MET A 1 -12.51 -7.76 3.26
C MET A 1 -11.16 -7.36 3.86
N ALA A 2 -10.73 -8.01 4.93
CA ALA A 2 -9.41 -7.76 5.52
C ALA A 2 -8.52 -9.00 5.38
N PHE A 3 -7.26 -8.81 5.04
CA PHE A 3 -6.28 -9.90 4.93
C PHE A 3 -4.92 -9.49 5.49
N ASP A 4 -4.12 -10.51 5.82
CA ASP A 4 -2.79 -10.29 6.37
C ASP A 4 -1.79 -9.82 5.29
N SER A 5 -0.71 -9.19 5.75
CA SER A 5 0.44 -8.79 4.94
C SER A 5 1.03 -9.90 4.06
N TRP A 6 0.83 -11.17 4.42
CA TRP A 6 1.20 -12.31 3.58
C TRP A 6 0.59 -12.24 2.18
N PHE A 7 -0.64 -11.71 2.06
CA PHE A 7 -1.35 -11.59 0.78
C PHE A 7 -1.07 -10.28 0.04
N SER A 8 -0.24 -9.38 0.59
CA SER A 8 0.05 -8.05 0.01
C SER A 8 1.06 -8.05 -1.15
N ALA A 9 1.21 -9.16 -1.87
CA ALA A 9 2.01 -9.21 -3.10
C ALA A 9 1.40 -8.31 -4.20
N LEU A 10 2.21 -7.68 -5.05
CA LEU A 10 1.68 -6.73 -6.05
C LEU A 10 0.68 -7.40 -7.00
N ASP A 11 0.95 -8.63 -7.42
CA ASP A 11 0.06 -9.39 -8.29
C ASP A 11 -1.30 -9.63 -7.63
N ASN A 12 -1.31 -9.98 -6.34
CA ASN A 12 -2.55 -10.12 -5.58
C ASN A 12 -3.29 -8.79 -5.47
N LEU A 13 -2.59 -7.69 -5.16
CA LEU A 13 -3.22 -6.39 -5.02
C LEU A 13 -3.89 -5.95 -6.33
N LYS A 14 -3.24 -6.17 -7.48
CA LYS A 14 -3.75 -5.85 -8.81
C LYS A 14 -4.99 -6.64 -9.22
N LEU A 15 -5.23 -7.79 -8.59
CA LEU A 15 -6.44 -8.58 -8.82
C LEU A 15 -7.64 -8.00 -8.05
N ILE A 16 -7.43 -7.33 -6.93
CA ILE A 16 -8.53 -6.86 -6.06
C ILE A 16 -9.56 -5.98 -6.79
N PRO A 17 -9.16 -5.01 -7.65
CA PRO A 17 -10.12 -4.18 -8.40
C PRO A 17 -11.12 -4.99 -9.25
N THR A 18 -10.81 -6.25 -9.59
CA THR A 18 -11.71 -7.11 -10.38
C THR A 18 -12.89 -7.68 -9.58
N TYR A 19 -12.87 -7.58 -8.26
CA TYR A 19 -13.87 -8.20 -7.38
C TYR A 19 -14.87 -7.22 -6.76
N ASP A 20 -14.76 -5.90 -7.05
CA ASP A 20 -15.62 -4.83 -6.49
C ASP A 20 -15.70 -4.84 -4.94
N TRP A 21 -14.58 -5.15 -4.29
CA TRP A 21 -14.50 -5.24 -2.83
C TRP A 21 -13.90 -3.98 -2.23
N VAL A 22 -14.50 -3.49 -1.14
CA VAL A 22 -13.79 -2.64 -0.18
C VAL A 22 -12.83 -3.51 0.62
N TRP A 23 -11.54 -3.18 0.64
CA TRP A 23 -10.50 -4.03 1.21
C TRP A 23 -9.51 -3.29 2.09
N LEU A 24 -8.85 -4.03 2.98
CA LEU A 24 -7.81 -3.55 3.88
C LEU A 24 -6.73 -4.63 4.06
N THR A 25 -5.46 -4.23 3.98
CA THR A 25 -4.33 -5.11 4.30
C THR A 25 -3.23 -4.36 5.01
N ARG A 26 -2.39 -5.11 5.72
CA ARG A 26 -1.08 -4.63 6.15
C ARG A 26 -0.08 -4.71 4.99
N LEU A 27 0.83 -3.75 4.90
CA LEU A 27 1.98 -3.80 4.00
C LEU A 27 3.24 -4.17 4.80
N LYS A 28 4.20 -4.84 4.15
CA LYS A 28 5.54 -5.04 4.72
C LYS A 28 6.28 -3.69 4.79
N ARG A 29 7.04 -3.47 5.85
CA ARG A 29 7.74 -2.21 6.14
C ARG A 29 8.64 -1.70 5.00
N ASN A 30 9.21 -2.61 4.21
CA ASN A 30 10.13 -2.29 3.11
C ASN A 30 9.43 -2.04 1.77
N ARG A 31 8.09 -1.96 1.74
CA ARG A 31 7.36 -1.55 0.54
C ARG A 31 7.70 -0.11 0.18
N LEU A 32 7.91 0.12 -1.10
CA LEU A 32 8.27 1.43 -1.63
C LEU A 32 7.02 2.21 -2.01
N VAL A 33 6.86 3.39 -1.44
CA VAL A 33 5.77 4.33 -1.71
C VAL A 33 6.34 5.70 -2.09
N ASN A 34 5.55 6.53 -2.74
CA ASN A 34 5.95 7.89 -3.12
C ASN A 34 4.98 8.90 -2.51
N SER A 35 5.34 9.49 -1.37
CA SER A 35 4.45 10.38 -0.60
C SER A 35 4.43 11.83 -1.09
N ASP A 36 5.51 12.30 -1.72
CA ASP A 36 5.79 13.72 -1.96
C ASP A 36 6.26 14.01 -3.39
N CYS A 37 6.07 13.07 -4.31
CA CYS A 37 6.61 13.11 -5.68
C CYS A 37 8.14 13.25 -5.77
N THR A 38 8.88 13.14 -4.66
CA THR A 38 10.35 13.28 -4.64
C THR A 38 11.08 11.96 -4.89
N GLY A 39 10.35 10.83 -4.89
CA GLY A 39 10.91 9.51 -5.15
C GLY A 39 10.28 8.43 -4.30
N ASN A 40 10.77 7.20 -4.49
CA ASN A 40 10.28 6.04 -3.75
C ASN A 40 11.03 5.90 -2.42
N ARG A 41 10.30 5.89 -1.30
CA ARG A 41 10.84 5.65 0.05
C ARG A 41 10.12 4.46 0.68
N ARG A 42 10.71 3.86 1.71
CA ARG A 42 10.06 2.74 2.40
C ARG A 42 8.89 3.26 3.22
N VAL A 43 7.82 2.47 3.32
CA VAL A 43 6.62 2.88 4.06
C VAL A 43 6.90 3.11 5.56
N ASP A 44 7.92 2.48 6.12
CA ASP A 44 8.36 2.74 7.51
C ASP A 44 9.15 4.03 7.70
N GLU A 45 9.54 4.71 6.62
CA GLU A 45 10.26 5.99 6.62
C GLU A 45 9.34 7.17 6.24
N VAL A 46 8.07 6.89 5.93
CA VAL A 46 7.11 7.92 5.54
C VAL A 46 6.34 8.40 6.76
N GLU A 47 6.32 9.72 6.95
CA GLU A 47 5.44 10.35 7.93
C GLU A 47 3.97 10.22 7.48
N LEU A 48 3.15 9.63 8.34
CA LEU A 48 1.72 9.46 8.11
C LEU A 48 0.95 10.35 9.09
N SER A 49 -0.05 11.05 8.58
CA SER A 49 -0.97 11.85 9.42
C SER A 49 -2.00 10.95 10.10
N GLU A 50 -2.46 11.34 11.29
CA GLU A 50 -3.52 10.63 12.02
C GLU A 50 -4.84 10.55 11.24
N ALA A 51 -5.11 11.51 10.37
CA ALA A 51 -6.28 11.51 9.48
C ALA A 51 -6.18 10.49 8.32
N GLY A 52 -5.05 9.77 8.20
CA GLY A 52 -4.72 8.92 7.07
C GLY A 52 -4.02 9.70 5.94
N THR A 53 -3.17 9.01 5.20
CA THR A 53 -2.37 9.59 4.11
C THR A 53 -2.49 8.73 2.87
N VAL A 54 -2.81 9.34 1.73
CA VAL A 54 -2.86 8.66 0.45
C VAL A 54 -1.48 8.75 -0.20
N VAL A 55 -0.81 7.60 -0.36
CA VAL A 55 0.50 7.51 -0.98
C VAL A 55 0.49 6.45 -2.09
N PRO A 56 0.91 6.79 -3.33
CA PRO A 56 1.13 5.81 -4.39
C PRO A 56 2.10 4.71 -3.96
N LEU A 57 1.69 3.45 -4.13
CA LEU A 57 2.53 2.28 -3.92
C LEU A 57 3.28 1.94 -5.21
N LYS A 58 4.59 1.80 -5.16
CA LYS A 58 5.40 1.52 -6.35
C LYS A 58 4.95 0.21 -7.03
N GLY A 59 4.40 0.34 -8.23
CA GLY A 59 4.02 -0.79 -9.08
C GLY A 59 2.62 -1.34 -8.84
N TYR A 60 1.80 -0.71 -7.99
CA TYR A 60 0.35 -0.92 -7.87
C TYR A 60 -0.36 0.26 -8.51
#